data_AF-A0A2H9PVA0-F1
#
_entry.id   AF-A0A2H9PVA0-F1
#
_cell.length_a   1.000
_cell.length_b   1.000
_cell.length_c   1.000
_cell.angle_alpha   90.00
_cell.angle_beta   90.00
_cell.angle_gamma   90.00
#
_symmetry.space_group_name_H-M   'P 1'
#
loop_
_entity.id
_entity.type
_entity.pdbx_description
1 polymer ?
#
loop_
_entity_poly.entity_id
_entity_poly.type
_entity_poly.pdbx_seq_one_letter_code
_entity_poly.pdbx_strand_id
1 'polypeptide(L)'
;LYLSVKLGAGSDAIKFSDTLIRMQLSNTTADYLYSASGSCTDTSTLAAGGDFGVKYQITGTNNKSGYLVRGDVIQVCMIAPREIREGEKIRVSITPMAGSPTILEVSVPDQVTDKRVSLFP
;
A
#
# COMPACT_ATOMS: atom_id res chain seq x y z
N LEU A 1 0.99 7.04 -4.65
CA LEU A 1 1.26 5.65 -5.08
C LEU A 1 0.07 4.79 -4.68
N TYR A 2 -0.33 3.84 -5.53
CA TYR A 2 -1.47 2.97 -5.27
C TYR A 2 -1.03 1.51 -5.37
N LEU A 3 -1.46 0.69 -4.40
CA LEU A 3 -1.13 -0.72 -4.33
C LEU A 3 -2.41 -1.53 -4.15
N SER A 4 -2.65 -2.49 -5.02
CA SER A 4 -3.78 -3.42 -4.88
C SER A 4 -3.35 -4.64 -4.07
N VAL A 5 -4.06 -4.92 -2.98
CA VAL A 5 -3.76 -6.04 -2.07
C VAL A 5 -4.99 -6.93 -1.96
N LYS A 6 -4.76 -8.24 -2.00
CA LYS A 6 -5.78 -9.27 -1.73
C LYS A 6 -5.23 -10.26 -0.72
N LEU A 7 -6.12 -10.82 0.08
CA LEU A 7 -5.77 -11.86 1.03
C LEU A 7 -5.49 -13.20 0.31
N GLY A 8 -4.49 -13.94 0.77
CA GLY A 8 -4.21 -15.30 0.29
C GLY A 8 -5.31 -16.29 0.66
N ALA A 9 -5.42 -17.39 -0.09
CA ALA A 9 -6.34 -18.46 0.27
C ALA A 9 -5.86 -19.14 1.56
N GLY A 10 -6.68 -19.09 2.62
CA GLY A 10 -6.35 -19.68 3.92
C GLY A 10 -5.66 -18.72 4.91
N SER A 11 -5.50 -17.44 4.56
CA SER A 11 -5.03 -16.43 5.50
C SER A 11 -6.15 -15.94 6.41
N ASP A 12 -5.81 -15.60 7.65
CA ASP A 12 -6.72 -14.96 8.60
C ASP A 12 -6.94 -13.48 8.28
N ALA A 13 -8.01 -12.91 8.83
CA ALA A 13 -8.34 -11.51 8.62
C ALA A 13 -7.23 -10.59 9.15
N ILE A 14 -6.83 -9.61 8.33
CA ILE A 14 -5.80 -8.63 8.70
C ILE A 14 -6.47 -7.33 9.11
N LYS A 15 -6.10 -6.77 10.25
CA LYS A 15 -6.59 -5.47 10.73
C LYS A 15 -5.68 -4.35 10.25
N PHE A 16 -6.24 -3.32 9.62
CA PHE A 16 -5.43 -2.23 9.04
C PHE A 16 -4.73 -1.39 10.09
N SER A 17 -5.38 -1.11 11.23
CA SER A 17 -4.76 -0.35 12.32
C SER A 17 -3.51 -1.01 12.90
N ASP A 18 -3.39 -2.32 12.73
CA ASP A 18 -2.30 -3.12 13.30
C ASP A 18 -1.38 -3.63 12.15
N THR A 19 -1.43 -2.96 11.00
CA THR A 19 -0.57 -3.23 9.84
C THR A 19 0.39 -2.08 9.63
N LEU A 20 1.68 -2.40 9.48
CA LEU A 20 2.72 -1.43 9.14
C LEU A 20 3.09 -1.59 7.66
N ILE A 21 3.08 -0.48 6.92
CA ILE A 21 3.60 -0.46 5.56
C ILE A 21 4.89 0.34 5.58
N ARG A 22 5.98 -0.25 5.11
CA ARG A 22 7.28 0.43 5.00
C ARG A 22 7.65 0.56 3.54
N MET A 23 7.97 1.78 3.12
CA MET A 23 8.50 2.07 1.80
C MET A 23 9.98 2.43 1.92
N GLN A 24 10.80 1.73 1.16
CA GLN A 24 12.22 1.97 1.01
C GLN A 24 12.48 2.45 -0.42
N LEU A 25 13.06 3.63 -0.50
CA LEU A 25 13.68 4.22 -1.68
C LEU A 25 15.21 4.12 -1.52
N SER A 26 15.98 4.45 -2.54
CA SER A 26 17.45 4.30 -2.54
C SER A 26 18.18 5.05 -1.42
N ASN A 27 17.59 6.09 -0.84
CA ASN A 27 18.22 6.93 0.20
C ASN A 27 17.24 7.36 1.31
N THR A 28 16.00 6.87 1.31
CA THR A 28 14.99 7.27 2.29
C THR A 28 14.08 6.09 2.57
N THR A 29 13.83 5.85 3.85
CA THR A 29 12.84 4.88 4.30
C THR A 29 11.76 5.62 5.06
N ALA A 30 10.51 5.25 4.84
CA ALA A 30 9.38 5.78 5.60
C ALA A 30 8.44 4.65 6.01
N ASP A 31 7.95 4.76 7.23
CA ASP A 31 6.99 3.85 7.84
C ASP A 31 5.64 4.54 7.85
N TYR A 32 4.63 3.86 7.32
CA TYR A 32 3.28 4.36 7.17
C TYR A 32 2.36 3.65 8.15
N LEU A 33 1.58 4.46 8.86
CA LEU A 33 0.55 4.01 9.77
C LEU A 33 -0.83 4.15 9.10
N TYR A 34 -1.78 3.32 9.54
CA TYR A 34 -3.12 3.37 9.01
C TYR A 34 -3.86 4.62 9.52
N SER A 35 -4.40 5.41 8.60
CA SER A 35 -5.25 6.54 8.91
C SER A 35 -6.66 6.31 8.39
N ALA A 36 -7.64 6.27 9.29
CA ALA A 36 -9.06 6.12 8.93
C ALA A 36 -9.61 7.32 8.14
N SER A 37 -8.99 8.49 8.28
CA SER A 37 -9.30 9.69 7.49
C SER A 37 -8.59 9.71 6.12
N GLY A 38 -7.64 8.80 5.89
CA GLY A 38 -6.90 8.68 4.64
C GLY A 38 -7.78 8.18 3.49
N SER A 39 -8.11 9.05 2.53
CA SER A 39 -8.90 8.68 1.36
C SER A 39 -8.01 8.40 0.14
N CYS A 40 -8.25 7.29 -0.54
CA CYS A 40 -7.61 7.02 -1.84
C CYS A 40 -8.27 7.75 -3.01
N THR A 41 -9.36 8.48 -2.75
CA THR A 41 -10.01 9.32 -3.76
C THR A 41 -9.52 10.77 -3.64
N ASP A 42 -9.19 11.21 -2.42
CA ASP A 42 -8.60 12.50 -2.14
C ASP A 42 -7.37 12.32 -1.23
N THR A 43 -6.19 12.36 -1.84
CA THR A 43 -4.92 12.16 -1.13
C THR A 43 -4.45 13.41 -0.38
N SER A 44 -5.21 14.51 -0.38
CA SER A 44 -4.84 15.74 0.35
C SER A 44 -4.74 15.53 1.86
N THR A 45 -5.41 14.50 2.38
CA THR A 45 -5.39 14.13 3.80
C THR A 45 -4.22 13.22 4.17
N LEU A 46 -3.40 12.77 3.22
CA LEU A 46 -2.27 11.89 3.45
C LEU A 46 -0.98 12.71 3.52
N ALA A 47 -0.14 12.42 4.51
CA ALA A 47 1.20 13.01 4.61
C ALA A 47 2.23 12.14 3.86
N ALA A 48 3.18 12.80 3.19
CA ALA A 48 4.35 12.14 2.60
C ALA A 48 5.15 11.41 3.70
N GLY A 49 5.28 10.09 3.59
CA GLY A 49 5.99 9.29 4.59
C GLY A 49 5.32 9.20 5.98
N GLY A 50 4.01 9.44 6.10
CA GLY A 50 3.30 9.39 7.38
C GLY A 50 2.19 8.34 7.43
N ASP A 51 1.15 8.54 6.60
CA ASP A 51 -0.08 7.76 6.69
C ASP A 51 -0.39 7.04 5.38
N PHE A 52 -1.05 5.88 5.49
CA PHE A 52 -1.69 5.21 4.37
C PHE A 52 -3.20 5.17 4.55
N GLY A 53 -3.90 5.34 3.42
CA GLY A 53 -5.34 5.14 3.31
C GLY A 53 -5.67 3.81 2.65
N VAL A 54 -6.91 3.36 2.85
CA VAL A 54 -7.41 2.12 2.25
C VAL A 54 -8.76 2.37 1.61
N LYS A 55 -8.93 1.87 0.38
CA LYS A 55 -10.20 1.86 -0.33
C LYS A 55 -10.55 0.44 -0.74
N TYR A 56 -11.74 -0.02 -0.38
CA TYR A 56 -12.26 -1.30 -0.86
C TYR A 56 -12.66 -1.16 -2.33
N GLN A 57 -12.09 -2.01 -3.19
CA GLN A 57 -12.43 -2.11 -4.61
C GLN A 57 -13.47 -3.21 -4.84
N ILE A 58 -13.30 -4.33 -4.14
CA ILE A 58 -14.26 -5.44 -4.12
C ILE A 58 -14.47 -5.84 -2.67
N THR A 59 -15.72 -5.88 -2.23
CA THR A 59 -16.10 -6.33 -0.89
C THR A 59 -16.63 -7.76 -0.98
N GLY A 60 -16.03 -8.67 -0.23
CA GLY A 60 -16.49 -10.03 -0.03
C GLY A 60 -17.67 -10.09 0.95
N THR A 61 -18.26 -11.28 1.08
CA THR A 61 -19.49 -11.51 1.86
C THR A 61 -19.33 -11.23 3.36
N ASN A 62 -18.12 -11.34 3.89
CA ASN A 62 -17.80 -11.12 5.31
C ASN A 62 -17.03 -9.80 5.56
N ASN A 63 -17.19 -8.81 4.68
CA ASN A 63 -16.48 -7.55 4.80
C ASN A 63 -16.74 -6.89 6.16
N LYS A 64 -15.66 -6.41 6.78
CA LYS A 64 -15.71 -5.63 8.02
C LYS A 64 -14.84 -4.41 7.89
N SER A 65 -15.39 -3.23 8.19
CA SER A 65 -14.65 -1.98 8.16
C SER A 65 -13.39 -2.06 9.04
N GLY A 66 -12.25 -1.65 8.48
CA GLY A 66 -10.96 -1.71 9.17
C GLY A 66 -10.25 -3.06 9.09
N TYR A 67 -10.85 -4.05 8.40
CA TYR A 67 -10.28 -5.37 8.20
C TYR A 67 -10.24 -5.74 6.71
N LEU A 68 -9.22 -6.50 6.35
CA LEU A 68 -9.15 -7.24 5.09
C LEU A 68 -9.55 -8.68 5.38
N VAL A 69 -10.64 -9.13 4.78
CA VAL A 69 -11.08 -10.53 4.89
C VAL A 69 -10.96 -11.26 3.55
N ARG A 70 -11.17 -12.58 3.58
CA ARG A 70 -11.18 -13.40 2.36
C ARG A 70 -12.25 -12.91 1.38
N GLY A 71 -11.83 -12.72 0.13
CA GLY A 71 -12.70 -12.25 -0.96
C GLY A 71 -12.71 -10.73 -1.12
N ASP A 72 -12.12 -9.98 -0.18
CA ASP A 72 -11.91 -8.55 -0.35
C ASP A 72 -10.70 -8.28 -1.27
N VAL A 73 -10.85 -7.26 -2.11
CA VAL A 73 -9.73 -6.62 -2.82
C VAL A 73 -9.71 -5.17 -2.40
N ILE A 74 -8.58 -4.75 -1.83
CA ILE A 74 -8.38 -3.36 -1.41
C ILE A 74 -7.32 -2.69 -2.26
N GLN A 75 -7.45 -1.37 -2.36
CA GLN A 75 -6.45 -0.48 -2.88
C GLN A 75 -5.92 0.35 -1.72
N VAL A 76 -4.64 0.19 -1.43
CA VAL A 76 -3.89 1.01 -0.50
C VAL A 76 -3.36 2.22 -1.25
N CYS A 77 -3.47 3.40 -0.65
CA CYS A 77 -2.90 4.64 -1.16
C CYS A 77 -1.95 5.26 -0.14
N MET A 78 -0.82 5.73 -0.63
CA MET A 78 0.21 6.38 0.18
C MET A 78 0.99 7.37 -0.67
N ILE A 79 1.52 8.41 -0.03
CA ILE A 79 2.38 9.41 -0.67
C ILE A 79 3.82 9.08 -0.33
N ALA A 80 4.65 8.84 -1.35
CA ALA A 80 6.06 8.55 -1.18
C ALA A 80 6.74 9.65 -0.34
N PRO A 81 7.74 9.34 0.50
CA PRO A 81 8.36 10.32 1.39
C PRO A 81 9.14 11.40 0.63
N ARG A 82 9.47 11.11 -0.63
CA ARG A 82 10.05 12.04 -1.59
C ARG A 82 9.64 11.67 -3.01
N GLU A 83 9.99 12.54 -3.96
CA GLU A 83 9.86 12.27 -5.38
C GLU A 83 10.67 11.02 -5.77
N ILE A 84 10.04 10.16 -6.56
CA ILE A 84 10.62 8.93 -7.10
C ILE A 84 11.33 9.28 -8.40
N ARG A 85 12.57 8.83 -8.57
CA ARG A 85 13.35 9.07 -9.79
C ARG A 85 13.25 7.90 -10.76
N GLU A 86 13.49 8.19 -12.03
CA GLU A 86 13.62 7.17 -13.08
C GLU A 86 14.81 6.24 -12.78
N GLY A 87 14.68 4.96 -13.13
CA GLY A 87 15.70 3.93 -12.88
C GLY A 87 15.88 3.55 -11.40
N GLU A 88 15.03 4.05 -10.50
CA GLU A 88 15.13 3.77 -9.06
C GLU A 88 14.39 2.49 -8.65
N LYS A 89 14.92 1.79 -7.65
CA LYS A 89 14.25 0.65 -7.02
C LYS A 89 13.38 1.10 -5.86
N ILE A 90 12.12 0.67 -5.88
CA ILE A 90 11.17 0.86 -4.80
C ILE A 90 10.94 -0.48 -4.14
N ARG A 91 11.11 -0.53 -2.83
CA ARG A 91 10.77 -1.70 -2.03
C ARG A 91 9.67 -1.34 -1.03
N VAL A 92 8.56 -2.04 -1.10
CA VAL A 92 7.42 -1.88 -0.19
C VAL A 92 7.26 -3.16 0.61
N SER A 93 7.33 -3.08 1.93
CA SER A 93 7.05 -4.21 2.82
C SER A 93 5.79 -3.96 3.63
N ILE A 94 4.85 -4.89 3.56
CA ILE A 94 3.62 -4.90 4.34
C ILE A 94 3.80 -5.91 5.46
N THR A 95 3.76 -5.43 6.69
CA THR A 95 3.91 -6.26 7.89
C THR A 95 2.61 -6.20 8.71
N PRO A 96 1.73 -7.19 8.58
CA PRO A 96 0.58 -7.29 9.46
C PRO A 96 1.01 -7.77 10.86
N MET A 97 0.23 -7.45 11.89
CA MET A 97 0.46 -7.97 13.26
C MET A 97 0.38 -9.51 13.33
N ALA A 98 -0.48 -10.12 12.52
CA ALA A 98 -0.62 -11.57 12.41
C ALA A 98 -0.52 -12.00 10.94
N GLY A 99 0.33 -13.00 10.67
CA GLY A 99 0.60 -13.50 9.32
C GLY A 99 2.04 -13.25 8.88
N SER A 100 2.35 -13.58 7.62
CA SER A 100 3.67 -13.35 7.04
C SER A 100 3.78 -11.95 6.43
N PRO A 101 4.93 -11.27 6.59
CA PRO A 101 5.17 -10.02 5.89
C PRO A 101 5.29 -10.28 4.38
N THR A 102 4.74 -9.38 3.58
CA THR A 102 4.86 -9.40 2.12
C THR A 102 5.81 -8.31 1.68
N ILE A 103 6.78 -8.66 0.85
CA ILE A 103 7.75 -7.72 0.29
C ILE A 103 7.51 -7.63 -1.20
N LEU A 104 7.30 -6.41 -1.67
CA LEU A 104 7.22 -6.04 -3.07
C LEU A 104 8.47 -5.25 -3.42
N GLU A 105 9.23 -5.69 -4.42
CA GLU A 105 10.34 -4.93 -4.98
C GLU A 105 10.03 -4.67 -6.46
N VAL A 106 10.06 -3.40 -6.86
CA VAL A 106 9.84 -3.03 -8.26
C VAL A 106 10.84 -1.95 -8.66
N SER A 107 11.34 -2.06 -9.89
CA SER A 107 12.20 -1.04 -10.49
C SER A 107 11.35 -0.10 -11.34
N VAL A 108 11.53 1.20 -11.14
CA VAL A 108 10.91 2.23 -11.97
C VAL A 108 11.65 2.27 -13.31
N PRO A 109 10.94 2.33 -14.45
CA PRO A 109 11.58 2.42 -15.76
C PRO A 109 12.41 3.71 -15.90
N ASP A 110 13.38 3.69 -16.81
CA ASP A 110 14.28 4.82 -17.10
C ASP A 110 13.60 5.99 -17.81
N GLN A 111 12.36 5.79 -18.28
CA GLN A 111 11.57 6.84 -18.90
C GLN A 111 10.12 6.75 -18.44
N VAL A 112 9.62 7.80 -17.81
CA VAL A 112 8.22 7.94 -17.40
C VAL A 112 7.54 8.97 -18.28
N THR A 113 6.84 8.51 -19.32
CA THR A 113 6.13 9.40 -20.26
C THR A 113 4.73 9.79 -19.79
N ASP A 114 4.12 8.96 -18.94
CA ASP A 114 2.73 9.10 -18.51
C ASP A 114 2.59 9.44 -17.03
N LYS A 115 1.51 10.17 -16.69
CA LYS A 115 1.15 10.50 -15.29
C LYS A 115 0.78 9.27 -14.44
N ARG A 116 0.52 8.13 -15.07
CA ARG A 116 0.20 6.86 -14.40
C ARG A 116 1.04 5.76 -15.01
N VAL A 117 1.86 5.13 -14.18
CA VAL A 117 2.68 3.98 -14.57
C VAL A 117 2.26 2.80 -13.71
N SER A 118 1.89 1.70 -14.37
CA SER A 118 1.55 0.45 -13.70
C SER A 118 2.82 -0.37 -13.50
N LEU A 119 3.16 -0.60 -12.25
CA LEU A 119 4.34 -1.35 -11.83
C LEU A 119 3.87 -2.70 -11.27
N PHE A 120 4.36 -3.79 -11.86
CA PHE A 120 4.06 -5.14 -11.43
C PHE A 120 5.37 -5.86 -11.10
N PRO A 121 5.41 -6.67 -10.02
CA PRO A 121 6.51 -7.61 -9.81
C PRO A 121 6.51 -8.71 -10.87
#